data_AF-A0A661R2X0-F1
#
_entry.id   AF-A0A661R2X0-F1
#
_cell.length_a   1.000
_cell.length_b   1.000
_cell.length_c   1.000
_cell.angle_alpha   90.00
_cell.angle_beta   90.00
_cell.angle_gamma   90.00
#
_symmetry.space_group_name_H-M   'P 1'
#
loop_
_entity.id
_entity.type
_entity.pdbx_description
1 polymer ?
#
loop_
_entity_poly.entity_id
_entity_poly.type
_entity_poly.pdbx_seq_one_letter_code
_entity_poly.pdbx_strand_id
1 'polypeptide(L)'
;DHLKALRRLSKADDPDVREMAQTYIAWVERVQQAAREKTTIDGRFETYLKKRVTRKKKQKDVPFTVRRTKVLQPRRELRKGELIVVDEAADNSTLFGGRSIKAGEQYEIDFGDGVRAVYRPWSEKNLYAQRGEFELILPDRPDTKGLERAFDHMESIGLKSGAATPQDAELLYLHKQAYLTKVDGDPAYKAVLKELDRRAASKEERIREMRGFWEQRLGVQDLTRMPGYDPLGEHQFAFKDTAKRGGYRHQYRFDLSDDDLEKQMKGYGLYHRLTNGEDLPSFIETVLDNNGAMVSTVEKLRAGIPVGGMSPAADMDTGGASYFFTRIKKLPTTGRSSDVGLYFKKRMLRRMDAISYDHDAFGRVRDEYVSNHRGSTPADWKKFARRSSNETIFKYSVTFLDNIDVVVVGSDREKKRLMEAFLKRKITKLPDGRKVEDIILVR
;
A
#
# COMPACT_ATOMS: atom_id res chain seq x y z
N ASP A 1 13.75 36.83 -2.25
CA ASP A 1 12.77 36.27 -3.22
C ASP A 1 11.31 36.29 -2.76
N HIS A 2 10.99 35.85 -1.53
CA HIS A 2 9.59 35.77 -1.05
C HIS A 2 8.85 37.12 -1.04
N LEU A 3 9.47 38.23 -0.61
CA LEU A 3 8.86 39.57 -0.67
C LEU A 3 8.53 40.02 -2.11
N LYS A 4 9.37 39.66 -3.08
CA LYS A 4 9.14 39.99 -4.50
C LYS A 4 7.92 39.24 -5.04
N ALA A 5 7.77 37.96 -4.68
CA ALA A 5 6.60 37.17 -5.02
C ALA A 5 5.32 37.71 -4.36
N LEU A 6 5.38 38.04 -3.07
CA LEU A 6 4.24 38.64 -2.35
C LEU A 6 3.84 40.00 -2.91
N ARG A 7 4.80 40.87 -3.26
CA ARG A 7 4.53 42.17 -3.91
C ARG A 7 3.91 42.05 -5.30
N ARG A 8 4.12 40.93 -5.99
CA ARG A 8 3.40 40.62 -7.23
C ARG A 8 1.96 40.22 -6.93
N LEU A 9 1.75 39.38 -5.93
CA LEU A 9 0.43 38.92 -5.50
C LEU A 9 -0.41 40.04 -4.87
N SER A 10 0.22 41.04 -4.24
CA SER A 10 -0.46 42.23 -3.72
C SER A 10 -1.02 43.16 -4.80
N LYS A 11 -0.81 42.83 -6.08
CA LYS A 11 -1.42 43.49 -7.24
C LYS A 11 -2.43 42.60 -7.95
N ALA A 12 -2.77 41.44 -7.38
CA ALA A 12 -3.74 40.52 -7.99
C ALA A 12 -5.14 41.14 -8.06
N ASP A 13 -5.88 40.79 -9.12
CA ASP A 13 -7.28 41.18 -9.29
C ASP A 13 -8.19 40.52 -8.25
N ASP A 14 -7.83 39.32 -7.79
CA ASP A 14 -8.52 38.64 -6.69
C ASP A 14 -8.27 39.39 -5.36
N PRO A 15 -9.33 39.93 -4.73
CA PRO A 15 -9.19 40.74 -3.52
C PRO A 15 -8.72 39.94 -2.30
N ASP A 16 -9.02 38.63 -2.19
CA ASP A 16 -8.48 37.79 -1.11
C ASP A 16 -7.00 37.49 -1.33
N VAL A 17 -6.57 37.24 -2.57
CA VAL A 17 -5.14 37.04 -2.88
C VAL A 17 -4.34 38.31 -2.58
N ARG A 18 -4.91 39.47 -2.90
CA ARG A 18 -4.33 40.78 -2.61
C ARG A 18 -4.17 41.00 -1.12
N GLU A 19 -5.22 40.77 -0.35
CA GLU A 19 -5.24 40.97 1.11
C GLU A 19 -4.35 39.97 1.85
N MET A 20 -4.35 38.69 1.42
CA MET A 20 -3.40 37.68 1.89
C MET A 20 -1.96 38.14 1.69
N ALA A 21 -1.63 38.60 0.48
CA ALA A 21 -0.28 39.03 0.15
C ALA A 21 0.14 40.24 0.99
N GLN A 22 -0.74 41.22 1.18
CA GLN A 22 -0.50 42.37 2.05
C GLN A 22 -0.30 41.97 3.51
N THR A 23 -1.12 41.04 4.02
CA THR A 23 -1.00 40.51 5.40
C THR A 23 0.36 39.85 5.63
N TYR A 24 0.82 39.04 4.67
CA TYR A 24 2.11 38.37 4.76
C TYR A 24 3.30 39.31 4.55
N ILE A 25 3.17 40.34 3.70
CA ILE A 25 4.20 41.40 3.59
C ILE A 25 4.38 42.09 4.94
N ALA A 26 3.29 42.52 5.58
CA ALA A 26 3.34 43.20 6.86
C ALA A 26 3.99 42.33 7.95
N TRP A 27 3.68 41.02 7.98
CA TRP A 27 4.33 40.08 8.90
C TRP A 27 5.82 39.92 8.62
N VAL A 28 6.22 39.74 7.36
CA VAL A 28 7.63 39.61 6.99
C VAL A 28 8.41 40.88 7.34
N GLU A 29 7.84 42.06 7.09
CA GLU A 29 8.47 43.34 7.41
C GLU A 29 8.60 43.54 8.92
N ARG A 30 7.55 43.20 9.72
CA ARG A 30 7.62 43.19 11.19
C ARG A 30 8.69 42.25 11.72
N VAL A 31 8.81 41.05 11.16
CA VAL A 31 9.84 40.07 11.55
C VAL A 31 11.24 40.58 11.22
N GLN A 32 11.43 41.17 10.03
CA GLN A 32 12.71 41.74 9.64
C GLN A 32 13.09 42.93 10.52
N GLN A 33 12.13 43.77 10.91
CA GLN A 33 12.37 44.89 11.80
C GLN A 33 12.76 44.41 13.20
N ALA A 34 11.98 43.51 13.81
CA ALA A 34 12.28 42.95 15.13
C ALA A 34 13.64 42.25 15.17
N ALA A 35 14.00 41.53 14.09
CA ALA A 35 15.32 40.92 13.96
C ALA A 35 16.46 41.96 13.90
N ARG A 36 16.25 43.10 13.23
CA ARG A 36 17.24 44.20 13.17
C ARG A 36 17.38 44.91 14.52
N GLU A 37 16.27 45.15 15.20
CA GLU A 37 16.19 45.86 16.48
C GLU A 37 16.49 44.95 17.68
N LYS A 38 16.62 43.63 17.46
CA LYS A 38 16.79 42.60 18.50
C LYS A 38 15.66 42.61 19.54
N THR A 39 14.44 42.88 19.09
CA THR A 39 13.23 42.91 19.91
C THR A 39 12.34 41.70 19.63
N THR A 40 11.39 41.44 20.54
CA THR A 40 10.35 40.41 20.35
C THR A 40 9.14 40.98 19.61
N ILE A 41 8.40 40.12 18.91
CA ILE A 41 7.16 40.52 18.23
C ILE A 41 5.98 40.10 19.08
N ASP A 42 5.14 41.07 19.45
CA ASP A 42 3.85 40.77 20.06
C ASP A 42 2.83 40.34 19.00
N GLY A 43 2.29 39.14 19.19
CA GLY A 43 1.27 38.52 18.33
C GLY A 43 1.72 37.19 17.72
N ARG A 44 0.74 36.33 17.43
CA ARG A 44 0.97 35.05 16.75
C ARG A 44 0.75 35.24 15.26
N PHE A 45 1.65 34.69 14.44
CA PHE A 45 1.38 34.58 13.02
C PHE A 45 0.21 33.63 12.80
N GLU A 46 -0.83 34.11 12.13
CA GLU A 46 -1.96 33.31 11.70
C GLU A 46 -2.00 33.29 10.17
N THR A 47 -2.21 32.09 9.62
CA THR A 47 -2.41 31.90 8.19
C THR A 47 -3.65 32.68 7.76
N TYR A 48 -3.53 33.47 6.69
CA TYR A 48 -4.66 34.19 6.14
C TYR A 48 -5.73 33.20 5.66
N LEU A 49 -6.92 33.27 6.26
CA LEU A 49 -8.10 32.54 5.82
C LEU A 49 -8.88 33.43 4.85
N LYS A 50 -9.35 32.82 3.76
CA LYS A 50 -10.15 33.50 2.74
C LYS A 50 -11.38 34.15 3.39
N LYS A 51 -11.51 35.48 3.25
CA LYS A 51 -12.59 36.24 3.91
C LYS A 51 -13.77 36.48 2.98
N ARG A 52 -13.52 36.62 1.67
CA ARG A 52 -14.58 36.85 0.71
C ARG A 52 -15.04 35.52 0.13
N VAL A 53 -16.35 35.30 0.16
CA VAL A 53 -16.97 34.20 -0.57
C VAL A 53 -16.61 34.41 -2.04
N THR A 54 -15.81 33.51 -2.61
CA THR A 54 -15.57 33.50 -4.06
C THR A 54 -16.93 33.61 -4.72
N ARG A 55 -17.16 34.64 -5.55
CA ARG A 55 -18.33 34.68 -6.42
C ARG A 55 -18.39 33.29 -7.03
N LYS A 56 -19.44 32.49 -6.72
CA LYS A 56 -19.57 31.14 -7.26
C LYS A 56 -19.31 31.33 -8.74
N LYS A 57 -18.19 30.80 -9.27
CA LYS A 57 -18.08 30.59 -10.72
C LYS A 57 -19.42 29.94 -11.04
N LYS A 58 -20.19 30.51 -11.98
CA LYS A 58 -21.43 29.88 -12.48
C LYS A 58 -21.12 28.40 -12.47
N GLN A 59 -21.80 27.66 -11.60
CA GLN A 59 -21.59 26.23 -11.49
C GLN A 59 -21.78 25.79 -12.94
N LYS A 60 -20.70 25.42 -13.64
CA LYS A 60 -20.86 24.71 -14.90
C LYS A 60 -21.85 23.63 -14.52
N ASP A 61 -22.96 23.48 -15.24
CA ASP A 61 -23.89 22.40 -14.94
C ASP A 61 -23.04 21.14 -14.86
N VAL A 62 -22.82 20.70 -13.63
CA VAL A 62 -21.91 19.60 -13.37
C VAL A 62 -22.81 18.41 -13.61
N PRO A 63 -22.50 17.51 -14.55
CA PRO A 63 -23.43 16.49 -15.01
C PRO A 63 -23.66 15.38 -13.97
N PHE A 64 -23.38 15.65 -12.69
CA PHE A 64 -23.52 14.72 -11.60
C PHE A 64 -24.07 15.40 -10.36
N THR A 65 -24.73 14.59 -9.52
CA THR A 65 -25.13 15.00 -8.17
C THR A 65 -24.20 14.37 -7.15
N VAL A 66 -24.08 15.01 -5.98
CA VAL A 66 -23.26 14.51 -4.87
C VAL A 66 -24.08 14.49 -3.60
N ARG A 67 -24.07 13.35 -2.91
CA ARG A 67 -24.70 13.18 -1.60
C ARG A 67 -23.68 12.71 -0.57
N ARG A 68 -23.68 13.35 0.59
CA ARG A 68 -22.91 12.87 1.74
C ARG A 68 -23.70 11.79 2.48
N THR A 69 -23.04 10.69 2.80
CA THR A 69 -23.59 9.55 3.55
C THR A 69 -22.55 8.98 4.54
N LYS A 70 -22.94 7.97 5.32
CA LYS A 70 -21.99 7.11 6.04
C LYS A 70 -21.26 6.18 5.06
N VAL A 71 -20.19 5.52 5.48
CA VAL A 71 -19.53 4.51 4.64
C VAL A 71 -20.47 3.33 4.44
N LEU A 72 -20.75 3.05 3.17
CA LEU A 72 -21.54 1.92 2.69
C LEU A 72 -20.71 1.18 1.65
N GLN A 73 -20.63 -0.14 1.75
CA GLN A 73 -19.93 -0.98 0.78
C GLN A 73 -20.74 -2.25 0.48
N PRO A 74 -20.60 -2.83 -0.72
CA PRO A 74 -21.25 -4.09 -1.01
C PRO A 74 -20.71 -5.20 -0.12
N ARG A 75 -21.59 -5.88 0.62
CA ARG A 75 -21.27 -7.14 1.28
C ARG A 75 -21.31 -8.25 0.23
N ARG A 76 -20.26 -9.04 0.18
CA ARG A 76 -20.09 -10.12 -0.79
C ARG A 76 -19.91 -11.44 -0.09
N GLU A 77 -20.19 -12.51 -0.81
CA GLU A 77 -19.85 -13.88 -0.41
C GLU A 77 -19.18 -14.59 -1.58
N LEU A 78 -18.12 -15.35 -1.28
CA LEU A 78 -17.46 -16.22 -2.25
C LEU A 78 -18.07 -17.62 -2.18
N ARG A 79 -18.83 -18.02 -3.22
CA ARG A 79 -19.46 -19.34 -3.30
C ARG A 79 -18.95 -20.07 -4.53
N LYS A 80 -18.29 -21.22 -4.35
CA LYS A 80 -17.72 -22.05 -5.43
C LYS A 80 -16.82 -21.25 -6.41
N GLY A 81 -16.12 -20.22 -5.91
CA GLY A 81 -15.25 -19.36 -6.71
C GLY A 81 -15.97 -18.21 -7.44
N GLU A 82 -17.27 -18.03 -7.22
CA GLU A 82 -18.04 -16.88 -7.72
C GLU A 82 -18.30 -15.87 -6.60
N LEU A 83 -18.15 -14.58 -6.92
CA LEU A 83 -18.47 -13.47 -6.02
C LEU A 83 -19.94 -13.11 -6.17
N ILE A 84 -20.69 -13.25 -5.08
CA ILE A 84 -22.11 -12.89 -5.02
C ILE A 84 -22.25 -11.66 -4.15
N VAL A 85 -22.89 -10.61 -4.65
CA VAL A 85 -23.30 -9.45 -3.84
C VAL A 85 -24.55 -9.84 -3.07
N VAL A 86 -24.47 -9.81 -1.74
CA VAL A 86 -25.56 -10.22 -0.83
C VAL A 86 -26.24 -9.02 -0.18
N ASP A 87 -25.58 -7.86 -0.18
CA ASP A 87 -26.13 -6.56 0.20
C ASP A 87 -25.33 -5.50 -0.55
N GLU A 88 -25.98 -4.57 -1.23
CA GLU A 88 -25.31 -3.51 -1.99
C GLU A 88 -24.80 -2.37 -1.10
N ALA A 89 -25.35 -2.23 0.11
CA ALA A 89 -25.16 -1.04 0.96
C ALA A 89 -25.02 -1.42 2.44
N ALA A 90 -24.09 -2.33 2.74
CA ALA A 90 -23.76 -2.69 4.11
C ALA A 90 -22.89 -1.60 4.75
N ASP A 91 -23.22 -1.21 5.99
CA ASP A 91 -22.37 -0.32 6.77
C ASP A 91 -21.21 -1.07 7.46
N ASN A 92 -20.27 -0.31 8.01
CA ASN A 92 -19.10 -0.86 8.69
C ASN A 92 -19.46 -1.80 9.85
N SER A 93 -20.54 -1.57 10.59
CA SER A 93 -20.93 -2.48 11.69
C SER A 93 -21.38 -3.83 11.12
N THR A 94 -22.20 -3.82 10.07
CA THR A 94 -22.67 -5.04 9.39
C THR A 94 -21.50 -5.83 8.78
N LEU A 95 -20.56 -5.15 8.12
CA LEU A 95 -19.38 -5.79 7.52
C LEU A 95 -18.46 -6.50 8.54
N PHE A 96 -18.52 -6.08 9.81
CA PHE A 96 -17.72 -6.63 10.91
C PHE A 96 -18.56 -7.40 11.94
N GLY A 97 -19.70 -7.98 11.52
CA GLY A 97 -20.50 -8.88 12.34
C GLY A 97 -21.21 -8.19 13.50
N GLY A 98 -21.66 -6.96 13.30
CA GLY A 98 -22.40 -6.17 14.29
C GLY A 98 -21.52 -5.48 15.35
N ARG A 99 -20.19 -5.56 15.23
CA ARG A 99 -19.27 -4.84 16.13
C ARG A 99 -19.42 -3.33 15.95
N SER A 100 -19.34 -2.58 17.05
CA SER A 100 -19.33 -1.11 17.00
C SER A 100 -18.07 -0.61 16.30
N ILE A 101 -18.23 -0.10 15.09
CA ILE A 101 -17.16 0.48 14.27
C ILE A 101 -17.62 1.86 13.78
N LYS A 102 -16.66 2.79 13.61
CA LYS A 102 -16.92 4.13 13.07
C LYS A 102 -17.73 4.04 11.79
N ALA A 103 -18.87 4.74 11.73
CA ALA A 103 -19.73 4.77 10.55
C ALA A 103 -19.06 5.42 9.32
N GLY A 104 -18.12 6.34 9.55
CA GLY A 104 -17.41 7.04 8.48
C GLY A 104 -18.24 8.12 7.78
N GLU A 105 -17.59 8.79 6.83
CA GLU A 105 -18.12 9.80 5.93
C GLU A 105 -17.74 9.40 4.50
N GLN A 106 -18.71 9.42 3.59
CA GLN A 106 -18.56 9.07 2.19
C GLN A 106 -19.35 10.06 1.33
N TYR A 107 -18.86 10.33 0.14
CA TYR A 107 -19.57 11.08 -0.90
C TYR A 107 -19.97 10.12 -2.01
N GLU A 108 -21.27 9.95 -2.21
CA GLU A 108 -21.83 9.28 -3.37
C GLU A 108 -22.00 10.29 -4.50
N ILE A 109 -21.50 9.93 -5.68
CA ILE A 109 -21.56 10.71 -6.91
C ILE A 109 -22.44 9.92 -7.87
N ASP A 110 -23.49 10.55 -8.38
CA ASP A 110 -24.38 9.98 -9.38
C ASP A 110 -24.27 10.79 -10.67
N PHE A 111 -23.84 10.13 -11.75
CA PHE A 111 -23.62 10.75 -13.06
C PHE A 111 -24.88 10.80 -13.94
N GLY A 112 -26.03 10.32 -13.44
CA GLY A 112 -27.33 10.42 -14.10
C GLY A 112 -27.60 9.39 -15.20
N ASP A 113 -26.61 8.57 -15.56
CA ASP A 113 -26.70 7.50 -16.57
C ASP A 113 -26.61 6.09 -15.97
N GLY A 114 -26.76 5.97 -14.64
CA GLY A 114 -26.62 4.74 -13.87
C GLY A 114 -25.19 4.46 -13.39
N VAL A 115 -24.17 5.16 -13.92
CA VAL A 115 -22.82 5.13 -13.35
C VAL A 115 -22.82 5.90 -12.05
N ARG A 116 -22.22 5.30 -11.01
CA ARG A 116 -22.05 5.92 -9.71
C ARG A 116 -20.59 5.87 -9.29
N ALA A 117 -20.16 6.79 -8.45
CA ALA A 117 -18.90 6.66 -7.73
C ALA A 117 -19.09 6.90 -6.24
N VAL A 118 -18.19 6.33 -5.44
CA VAL A 118 -18.08 6.65 -4.03
C VAL A 118 -16.67 7.11 -3.72
N TYR A 119 -16.57 8.22 -2.99
CA TYR A 119 -15.30 8.73 -2.49
C TYR A 119 -15.32 8.80 -0.97
N ARG A 120 -14.33 8.17 -0.34
CA ARG A 120 -14.12 8.20 1.11
C ARG A 120 -12.98 9.17 1.40
N PRO A 121 -13.27 10.41 1.85
CA PRO A 121 -12.26 11.44 2.02
C PRO A 121 -11.19 11.05 3.04
N TRP A 122 -10.03 11.68 2.91
CA TRP A 122 -8.99 11.65 3.93
C TRP A 122 -9.46 12.42 5.18
N SER A 123 -10.20 11.74 6.05
CA SER A 123 -10.90 12.30 7.21
C SER A 123 -10.74 11.39 8.43
N GLU A 124 -10.56 11.97 9.61
CA GLU A 124 -10.48 11.22 10.88
C GLU A 124 -11.78 10.49 11.24
N LYS A 125 -12.90 10.87 10.61
CA LYS A 125 -14.16 10.14 10.73
C LYS A 125 -14.10 8.75 10.09
N ASN A 126 -13.23 8.58 9.10
CA ASN A 126 -13.03 7.33 8.38
C ASN A 126 -11.94 6.48 9.04
N LEU A 127 -12.15 5.16 9.02
CA LEU A 127 -11.10 4.19 9.32
C LEU A 127 -9.93 4.44 8.36
N TYR A 128 -8.70 4.38 8.86
CA TYR A 128 -7.52 4.74 8.07
C TYR A 128 -7.41 3.91 6.78
N ALA A 129 -7.72 2.61 6.85
CA ALA A 129 -7.72 1.73 5.67
C ALA A 129 -8.73 2.11 4.58
N GLN A 130 -9.76 2.91 4.91
CA GLN A 130 -10.79 3.38 3.97
C GLN A 130 -10.54 4.81 3.45
N ARG A 131 -9.48 5.49 3.92
CA ARG A 131 -9.24 6.90 3.58
C ARG A 131 -8.66 7.03 2.18
N GLY A 132 -9.20 7.99 1.42
CA GLY A 132 -8.75 8.29 0.06
C GLY A 132 -9.24 7.27 -0.98
N GLU A 133 -10.08 6.31 -0.60
CA GLU A 133 -10.62 5.33 -1.54
C GLU A 133 -11.64 5.99 -2.48
N PHE A 134 -11.48 5.70 -3.76
CA PHE A 134 -12.42 6.04 -4.81
C PHE A 134 -12.84 4.75 -5.51
N GLU A 135 -14.14 4.48 -5.57
CA GLU A 135 -14.70 3.33 -6.28
C GLU A 135 -15.69 3.82 -7.32
N LEU A 136 -15.55 3.31 -8.54
CA LEU A 136 -16.50 3.52 -9.63
C LEU A 136 -17.38 2.28 -9.75
N ILE A 137 -18.70 2.49 -9.74
CA ILE A 137 -19.73 1.45 -9.74
C ILE A 137 -20.47 1.56 -11.07
N LEU A 138 -20.41 0.49 -11.84
CA LEU A 138 -21.06 0.39 -13.14
C LEU A 138 -22.34 -0.43 -12.99
N PRO A 139 -23.46 -0.02 -13.62
CA PRO A 139 -24.76 -0.68 -13.44
C PRO A 139 -24.76 -2.12 -13.98
N ASP A 140 -24.01 -2.36 -15.05
CA ASP A 140 -23.85 -3.67 -15.70
C ASP A 140 -22.38 -3.94 -16.02
N ARG A 141 -22.08 -5.16 -16.49
CA ARG A 141 -20.77 -5.47 -17.08
C ARG A 141 -20.58 -4.58 -18.32
N PRO A 142 -19.68 -3.60 -18.29
CA PRO A 142 -19.59 -2.60 -19.35
C PRO A 142 -19.05 -3.23 -20.63
N ASP A 143 -19.56 -2.79 -21.77
CA ASP A 143 -18.86 -2.89 -23.04
C ASP A 143 -17.75 -1.81 -23.12
N THR A 144 -16.97 -1.80 -24.21
CA THR A 144 -15.89 -0.82 -24.39
C THR A 144 -16.39 0.62 -24.28
N LYS A 145 -17.55 0.94 -24.89
CA LYS A 145 -18.14 2.27 -24.87
C LYS A 145 -18.59 2.68 -23.46
N GLY A 146 -19.15 1.74 -22.69
CA GLY A 146 -19.53 1.95 -21.31
C GLY A 146 -18.33 2.23 -20.42
N LEU A 147 -17.21 1.55 -20.67
CA LEU A 147 -15.96 1.79 -19.95
C LEU A 147 -15.34 3.15 -20.31
N GLU A 148 -15.36 3.54 -21.58
CA GLU A 148 -14.92 4.87 -22.02
C GLU A 148 -15.72 5.99 -21.34
N ARG A 149 -17.06 5.87 -21.32
CA ARG A 149 -17.93 6.82 -20.59
C ARG A 149 -17.60 6.89 -19.09
N ALA A 150 -17.33 5.74 -18.48
CA ALA A 150 -16.93 5.67 -17.08
C ALA A 150 -15.60 6.42 -16.81
N PHE A 151 -14.66 6.37 -17.76
CA PHE A 151 -13.42 7.15 -17.70
C PHE A 151 -13.63 8.65 -17.94
N ASP A 152 -14.54 9.03 -18.83
CA ASP A 152 -14.93 10.44 -19.02
C ASP A 152 -15.55 11.01 -17.74
N HIS A 153 -16.37 10.21 -17.03
CA HIS A 153 -16.93 10.58 -15.74
C HIS A 153 -15.84 10.82 -14.68
N MET A 154 -14.81 9.98 -14.64
CA MET A 154 -13.63 10.21 -13.76
C MET A 154 -12.91 11.52 -14.10
N GLU A 155 -12.69 11.80 -15.39
CA GLU A 155 -12.07 13.07 -15.83
C GLU A 155 -12.95 14.28 -15.48
N SER A 156 -14.28 14.13 -15.55
CA SER A 156 -15.23 15.19 -15.21
C SER A 156 -15.16 15.64 -13.74
N ILE A 157 -14.75 14.74 -12.84
CA ILE A 157 -14.50 15.03 -11.42
C ILE A 157 -13.03 15.40 -11.15
N GLY A 158 -12.21 15.53 -12.20
CA GLY A 158 -10.80 15.92 -12.12
C GLY A 158 -9.84 14.79 -11.80
N LEU A 159 -10.27 13.53 -11.94
CA LEU A 159 -9.40 12.36 -11.81
C LEU A 159 -8.89 11.94 -13.19
N LYS A 160 -7.57 11.83 -13.32
CA LYS A 160 -6.97 11.27 -14.53
C LYS A 160 -7.35 9.79 -14.67
N SER A 161 -7.96 9.43 -15.78
CA SER A 161 -8.41 8.07 -16.09
C SER A 161 -7.41 7.27 -16.92
N GLY A 162 -6.41 7.94 -17.51
CA GLY A 162 -5.34 7.31 -18.28
C GLY A 162 -4.48 6.34 -17.46
N ALA A 163 -4.06 5.25 -18.08
CA ALA A 163 -3.12 4.30 -17.46
C ALA A 163 -1.76 4.95 -17.17
N ALA A 164 -1.13 4.56 -16.05
CA ALA A 164 0.22 4.99 -15.73
C ALA A 164 1.21 4.52 -16.81
N THR A 165 2.06 5.43 -17.29
CA THR A 165 3.09 5.11 -18.29
C THR A 165 4.24 4.30 -17.65
N PRO A 166 5.08 3.60 -18.45
CA PRO A 166 6.30 2.98 -17.92
C PRO A 166 7.21 3.97 -17.19
N GLN A 167 7.29 5.21 -17.66
CA GLN A 167 8.02 6.30 -17.00
C GLN A 167 7.44 6.66 -15.64
N ASP A 168 6.11 6.67 -15.49
CA ASP A 168 5.46 6.91 -14.18
C ASP A 168 5.79 5.79 -13.19
N ALA A 169 5.78 4.54 -13.65
CA ALA A 169 6.14 3.39 -12.84
C ALA A 169 7.60 3.46 -12.37
N GLU A 170 8.50 3.89 -13.26
CA GLU A 170 9.92 4.04 -12.96
C GLU A 170 10.25 5.20 -12.03
N LEU A 171 9.64 6.37 -12.22
CA LEU A 171 9.79 7.47 -11.28
C LEU A 171 9.32 7.05 -9.88
N LEU A 172 8.16 6.41 -9.80
CA LEU A 172 7.65 5.89 -8.53
C LEU A 172 8.59 4.84 -7.92
N TYR A 173 9.17 3.97 -8.75
CA TYR A 173 10.14 2.95 -8.33
C TYR A 173 11.37 3.57 -7.67
N LEU A 174 12.02 4.54 -8.33
CA LEU A 174 13.20 5.23 -7.82
C LEU A 174 12.89 6.02 -6.53
N HIS A 175 11.73 6.66 -6.45
CA HIS A 175 11.28 7.33 -5.22
C HIS A 175 11.01 6.34 -4.07
N LYS A 176 10.34 5.22 -4.34
CA LYS A 176 10.14 4.17 -3.34
C LYS A 176 11.48 3.65 -2.84
N GLN A 177 12.46 3.47 -3.72
CA GLN A 177 13.79 3.03 -3.32
C GLN A 177 14.41 4.01 -2.32
N ALA A 178 14.35 5.31 -2.63
CA ALA A 178 14.86 6.36 -1.74
C ALA A 178 14.17 6.33 -0.37
N TYR A 179 12.85 6.23 -0.35
CA TYR A 179 12.06 6.12 0.88
C TYR A 179 12.41 4.87 1.71
N LEU A 180 12.52 3.71 1.06
CA LEU A 180 12.81 2.44 1.73
C LEU A 180 14.20 2.44 2.38
N THR A 181 15.16 3.09 1.73
CA THR A 181 16.56 3.18 2.17
C THR A 181 16.85 4.41 3.02
N LYS A 182 15.83 5.23 3.32
CA LYS A 182 15.95 6.54 4.01
C LYS A 182 16.85 7.55 3.30
N VAL A 183 17.07 7.36 2.00
CA VAL A 183 17.85 8.25 1.13
C VAL A 183 17.00 9.44 0.65
N ASP A 184 15.68 9.36 0.77
CA ASP A 184 14.78 10.50 0.61
C ASP A 184 15.09 11.66 1.59
N GLY A 185 15.69 11.35 2.74
CA GLY A 185 16.22 12.33 3.70
C GLY A 185 17.57 12.95 3.32
N ASP A 186 18.35 12.30 2.45
CA ASP A 186 19.74 12.64 2.11
C ASP A 186 19.81 14.01 1.40
N PRO A 187 20.66 14.95 1.87
CA PRO A 187 20.83 16.26 1.24
C PRO A 187 21.20 16.19 -0.25
N ALA A 188 22.00 15.20 -0.66
CA ALA A 188 22.40 15.06 -2.06
C ALA A 188 21.22 14.66 -2.94
N TYR A 189 20.40 13.70 -2.49
CA TYR A 189 19.19 13.30 -3.20
C TYR A 189 18.17 14.44 -3.28
N LYS A 190 17.96 15.16 -2.17
CA LYS A 190 17.10 16.35 -2.14
C LYS A 190 17.58 17.45 -3.07
N ALA A 191 18.89 17.64 -3.22
CA ALA A 191 19.45 18.61 -4.16
C ALA A 191 19.13 18.23 -5.61
N VAL A 192 19.25 16.96 -5.98
CA VAL A 192 18.85 16.44 -7.30
C VAL A 192 17.37 16.73 -7.57
N LEU A 193 16.48 16.38 -6.63
CA LEU A 193 15.04 16.64 -6.79
C LEU A 193 14.71 18.13 -6.90
N LYS A 194 15.32 18.96 -6.04
CA LYS A 194 15.11 20.41 -6.05
C LYS A 194 15.55 21.04 -7.37
N GLU A 195 16.66 20.59 -7.94
CA GLU A 195 17.14 21.08 -9.23
C GLU A 195 16.22 20.66 -10.38
N LEU A 196 15.76 19.39 -10.39
CA LEU A 196 14.77 18.89 -11.34
C LEU A 196 13.46 19.68 -11.28
N ASP A 197 12.99 20.01 -10.08
CA ASP A 197 11.78 20.83 -9.88
C ASP A 197 11.99 22.27 -10.34
N ARG A 198 13.14 22.89 -9.99
CA ARG A 198 13.49 24.27 -10.36
C ARG A 198 13.43 24.49 -11.87
N ARG A 199 13.89 23.52 -12.65
CA ARG A 199 13.92 23.60 -14.12
C ARG A 199 12.72 22.95 -14.81
N ALA A 200 11.70 22.53 -14.05
CA ALA A 200 10.52 21.83 -14.56
C ALA A 200 10.89 20.65 -15.47
N ALA A 201 11.86 19.83 -15.03
CA ALA A 201 12.41 18.73 -15.82
C ALA A 201 11.33 17.73 -16.27
N SER A 202 11.49 17.25 -17.52
CA SER A 202 10.66 16.20 -18.11
C SER A 202 10.79 14.86 -17.35
N LYS A 203 9.90 13.90 -17.62
CA LYS A 203 9.95 12.58 -16.97
C LYS A 203 11.24 11.85 -17.30
N GLU A 204 11.67 11.92 -18.56
CA GLU A 204 12.88 11.29 -19.09
C GLU A 204 14.13 11.85 -18.41
N GLU A 205 14.20 13.17 -18.25
CA GLU A 205 15.30 13.81 -17.53
C GLU A 205 15.30 13.42 -16.04
N ARG A 206 14.13 13.43 -15.39
CA ARG A 206 14.02 13.01 -13.98
C ARG A 206 14.52 11.58 -13.79
N ILE A 207 14.08 10.66 -14.63
CA ILE A 207 14.53 9.25 -14.59
C ILE A 207 16.05 9.19 -14.76
N ARG A 208 16.61 9.86 -15.76
CA ARG A 208 18.05 9.85 -16.02
C ARG A 208 18.86 10.38 -14.84
N GLU A 209 18.51 11.54 -14.29
CA GLU A 209 19.26 12.13 -13.16
C GLU A 209 19.11 11.28 -11.88
N MET A 210 17.91 10.73 -11.63
CA MET A 210 17.68 9.86 -10.48
C MET A 210 18.43 8.52 -10.63
N ARG A 211 18.48 7.94 -11.83
CA ARG A 211 19.33 6.76 -12.11
C ARG A 211 20.80 7.09 -11.85
N GLY A 212 21.31 8.21 -12.38
CA GLY A 212 22.69 8.65 -12.17
C GLY A 212 23.07 8.82 -10.70
N PHE A 213 22.16 9.35 -9.88
CA PHE A 213 22.34 9.38 -8.44
C PHE A 213 22.53 7.98 -7.83
N TRP A 214 21.71 7.01 -8.23
CA TRP A 214 21.81 5.63 -7.73
C TRP A 214 23.02 4.89 -8.28
N GLU A 215 23.40 5.11 -9.53
CA GLU A 215 24.61 4.56 -10.16
C GLU A 215 25.86 4.98 -9.38
N GLN A 216 25.99 6.28 -9.10
CA GLN A 216 27.08 6.80 -8.28
C GLN A 216 27.04 6.22 -6.86
N ARG A 217 25.86 6.16 -6.24
CA ARG A 217 25.70 5.67 -4.86
C ARG A 217 26.02 4.19 -4.71
N LEU A 218 25.64 3.37 -5.67
CA LEU A 218 25.84 1.92 -5.66
C LEU A 218 27.17 1.49 -6.31
N GLY A 219 27.88 2.41 -6.95
CA GLY A 219 29.12 2.11 -7.66
C GLY A 219 28.92 1.23 -8.89
N VAL A 220 27.78 1.37 -9.58
CA VAL A 220 27.45 0.60 -10.79
C VAL A 220 27.46 1.52 -12.02
N GLN A 221 27.85 0.97 -13.16
CA GLN A 221 27.93 1.75 -14.42
C GLN A 221 26.57 2.00 -15.06
N ASP A 222 25.63 1.06 -14.91
CA ASP A 222 24.30 1.12 -15.51
C ASP A 222 23.32 0.44 -14.56
N LEU A 223 22.45 1.25 -13.96
CA LEU A 223 21.48 0.76 -12.98
C LEU A 223 20.51 -0.26 -13.59
N THR A 224 20.20 -0.11 -14.87
CA THR A 224 19.20 -0.94 -15.56
C THR A 224 19.65 -2.37 -15.81
N ARG A 225 20.96 -2.63 -15.70
CA ARG A 225 21.55 -3.97 -15.82
C ARG A 225 21.64 -4.72 -14.51
N MET A 226 21.28 -4.09 -13.39
CA MET A 226 21.25 -4.79 -12.12
C MET A 226 20.16 -5.88 -12.14
N PRO A 227 20.42 -7.10 -11.64
CA PRO A 227 19.42 -8.18 -11.64
C PRO A 227 18.11 -7.85 -10.93
N GLY A 228 18.14 -6.90 -9.98
CA GLY A 228 16.96 -6.46 -9.24
C GLY A 228 16.24 -5.26 -9.83
N TYR A 229 16.72 -4.68 -10.94
CA TYR A 229 16.13 -3.49 -11.54
C TYR A 229 14.93 -3.85 -12.43
N ASP A 230 13.74 -3.83 -11.83
CA ASP A 230 12.48 -4.04 -12.55
C ASP A 230 11.43 -2.99 -12.11
N PRO A 231 11.38 -1.84 -12.79
CA PRO A 231 10.43 -0.78 -12.50
C PRO A 231 8.97 -1.18 -12.71
N LEU A 232 8.68 -2.15 -13.57
CA LEU A 232 7.32 -2.63 -13.76
C LEU A 232 6.96 -3.65 -12.69
N GLY A 233 7.93 -4.43 -12.23
CA GLY A 233 7.77 -5.41 -11.17
C GLY A 233 7.03 -6.67 -11.63
N GLU A 234 6.83 -7.56 -10.67
CA GLU A 234 6.29 -8.89 -10.92
C GLU A 234 4.82 -8.97 -10.46
N HIS A 235 3.98 -9.54 -11.33
CA HIS A 235 2.64 -9.94 -10.93
C HIS A 235 2.71 -11.22 -10.11
N GLN A 236 1.90 -11.28 -9.05
CA GLN A 236 1.64 -12.52 -8.32
C GLN A 236 1.06 -13.61 -9.24
N PHE A 237 1.39 -14.86 -8.92
CA PHE A 237 0.96 -16.04 -9.66
C PHE A 237 -0.57 -16.18 -9.62
N ALA A 238 -1.19 -16.52 -10.75
CA ALA A 238 -2.54 -17.03 -10.75
C ALA A 238 -2.47 -18.54 -10.46
N PHE A 239 -3.27 -19.03 -9.51
CA PHE A 239 -3.19 -20.42 -9.09
C PHE A 239 -3.79 -21.39 -10.12
N LYS A 240 -4.94 -21.05 -10.72
CA LYS A 240 -5.64 -21.94 -11.67
C LYS A 240 -4.84 -22.18 -12.96
N ASP A 241 -3.87 -21.32 -13.24
CA ASP A 241 -3.01 -21.38 -14.40
C ASP A 241 -1.71 -20.66 -14.04
N THR A 242 -0.68 -21.41 -13.67
CA THR A 242 0.60 -20.86 -13.21
C THR A 242 1.37 -20.15 -14.34
N ALA A 243 1.00 -20.38 -15.61
CA ALA A 243 1.51 -19.60 -16.73
C ALA A 243 0.85 -18.21 -16.79
N LYS A 244 -0.35 -18.05 -16.21
CA LYS A 244 -0.99 -16.75 -16.06
C LYS A 244 -0.45 -16.03 -14.83
N ARG A 245 -0.20 -14.74 -15.02
CA ARG A 245 0.04 -13.80 -13.94
C ARG A 245 -1.12 -12.82 -13.90
N GLY A 246 -1.61 -12.50 -12.70
CA GLY A 246 -2.82 -11.68 -12.60
C GLY A 246 -3.21 -11.24 -11.20
N GLY A 247 -2.45 -11.60 -10.16
CA GLY A 247 -2.61 -10.99 -8.84
C GLY A 247 -1.94 -9.62 -8.76
N TYR A 248 -1.88 -9.05 -7.55
CA TYR A 248 -1.24 -7.76 -7.35
C TYR A 248 0.21 -7.73 -7.85
N ARG A 249 0.60 -6.60 -8.44
CA ARG A 249 1.96 -6.35 -8.88
C ARG A 249 2.79 -5.80 -7.73
N HIS A 250 3.99 -6.34 -7.54
CA HIS A 250 4.94 -5.88 -6.55
C HIS A 250 6.32 -5.66 -7.18
N GLN A 251 7.05 -4.71 -6.63
CA GLN A 251 8.40 -4.35 -7.07
C GLN A 251 9.40 -4.84 -6.02
N TYR A 252 10.58 -5.25 -6.44
CA TYR A 252 11.69 -5.57 -5.55
C TYR A 252 12.71 -4.44 -5.54
N ARG A 253 13.35 -4.25 -4.40
CA ARG A 253 14.50 -3.33 -4.28
C ARG A 253 15.67 -3.84 -5.14
N PHE A 254 16.33 -2.90 -5.80
CA PHE A 254 17.48 -3.18 -6.66
C PHE A 254 18.82 -3.16 -5.92
N ASP A 255 18.91 -2.50 -4.76
CA ASP A 255 20.14 -2.39 -3.96
C ASP A 255 20.47 -3.65 -3.14
N LEU A 256 19.55 -4.61 -3.10
CA LEU A 256 19.70 -5.86 -2.37
C LEU A 256 19.28 -7.01 -3.28
N SER A 257 20.15 -7.99 -3.49
CA SER A 257 19.87 -9.19 -4.30
C SER A 257 19.38 -10.37 -3.45
N ASP A 258 18.87 -11.42 -4.11
CA ASP A 258 18.56 -12.69 -3.44
C ASP A 258 19.81 -13.37 -2.88
N ASP A 259 20.96 -13.25 -3.55
CA ASP A 259 22.25 -13.77 -3.09
C ASP A 259 22.73 -13.05 -1.82
N ASP A 260 22.53 -11.73 -1.76
CA ASP A 260 22.82 -10.96 -0.55
C ASP A 260 21.95 -11.42 0.61
N LEU A 261 20.66 -11.66 0.36
CA LEU A 261 19.77 -12.23 1.36
C LEU A 261 20.16 -13.65 1.76
N GLU A 262 20.61 -14.50 0.85
CA GLU A 262 21.05 -15.85 1.21
C GLU A 262 22.31 -15.81 2.07
N LYS A 263 23.27 -14.94 1.76
CA LYS A 263 24.48 -14.73 2.57
C LYS A 263 24.15 -14.12 3.94
N GLN A 264 23.34 -13.06 3.95
CA GLN A 264 23.13 -12.23 5.14
C GLN A 264 21.93 -12.66 5.99
N MET A 265 20.98 -13.41 5.47
CA MET A 265 19.76 -13.88 6.16
C MET A 265 19.60 -15.40 6.03
N LYS A 266 20.71 -16.15 5.87
CA LYS A 266 20.69 -17.62 5.85
C LYS A 266 19.93 -18.18 7.06
N GLY A 267 19.05 -19.14 6.79
CA GLY A 267 18.26 -19.79 7.84
C GLY A 267 17.12 -18.96 8.44
N TYR A 268 16.79 -17.80 7.85
CA TYR A 268 15.60 -17.02 8.21
C TYR A 268 14.50 -17.14 7.16
N GLY A 269 13.26 -16.98 7.59
CA GLY A 269 12.05 -16.92 6.77
C GLY A 269 10.97 -16.05 7.43
N LEU A 270 9.82 -15.98 6.78
CA LEU A 270 8.68 -15.15 7.21
C LEU A 270 7.56 -16.05 7.72
N TYR A 271 7.40 -16.10 9.02
CA TYR A 271 6.46 -16.97 9.71
C TYR A 271 5.06 -16.35 9.84
N HIS A 272 4.03 -17.14 9.53
CA HIS A 272 2.63 -16.83 9.79
C HIS A 272 1.98 -17.99 10.54
N ARG A 273 1.19 -17.65 11.58
CA ARG A 273 0.44 -18.62 12.39
C ARG A 273 -1.06 -18.39 12.19
N LEU A 274 -1.82 -19.46 12.10
CA LEU A 274 -3.27 -19.41 12.20
C LEU A 274 -3.69 -19.10 13.64
N THR A 275 -4.55 -18.11 13.83
CA THR A 275 -5.02 -17.65 15.15
C THR A 275 -6.50 -17.94 15.40
N ASN A 276 -7.20 -18.51 14.42
CA ASN A 276 -8.64 -18.81 14.46
C ASN A 276 -8.96 -20.23 14.95
N GLY A 277 -7.95 -21.01 15.36
CA GLY A 277 -8.14 -22.39 15.81
C GLY A 277 -8.39 -23.41 14.68
N GLU A 278 -8.36 -22.97 13.42
CA GLU A 278 -8.46 -23.85 12.25
C GLU A 278 -7.19 -24.68 12.10
N ASP A 279 -7.33 -25.95 11.70
CA ASP A 279 -6.19 -26.79 11.40
C ASP A 279 -5.55 -26.41 10.05
N LEU A 280 -4.23 -26.50 10.00
CA LEU A 280 -3.44 -26.03 8.86
C LEU A 280 -3.81 -26.72 7.53
N PRO A 281 -4.10 -28.05 7.49
CA PRO A 281 -4.59 -28.69 6.27
C PRO A 281 -5.90 -28.09 5.74
N SER A 282 -6.93 -27.94 6.57
CA SER A 282 -8.22 -27.37 6.14
C SER A 282 -8.08 -25.93 5.64
N PHE A 283 -7.24 -25.15 6.33
CA PHE A 283 -6.91 -23.80 5.89
C PHE A 283 -6.23 -23.77 4.52
N ILE A 284 -5.22 -24.63 4.29
CA ILE A 284 -4.52 -24.68 3.01
C ILE A 284 -5.44 -25.18 1.90
N GLU A 285 -6.34 -26.13 2.16
CA GLU A 285 -7.37 -26.53 1.19
C GLU A 285 -8.20 -25.31 0.75
N THR A 286 -8.68 -24.51 1.71
CA THR A 286 -9.42 -23.28 1.43
C THR A 286 -8.58 -22.29 0.63
N VAL A 287 -7.32 -22.08 0.99
CA VAL A 287 -6.42 -21.19 0.24
C VAL A 287 -6.24 -21.67 -1.20
N LEU A 288 -5.99 -22.97 -1.40
CA LEU A 288 -5.81 -23.54 -2.74
C LEU A 288 -7.10 -23.47 -3.57
N ASP A 289 -8.28 -23.62 -2.97
CA ASP A 289 -9.56 -23.47 -3.68
C ASP A 289 -9.84 -22.01 -4.08
N ASN A 290 -9.26 -21.05 -3.36
CA ASN A 290 -9.48 -19.62 -3.53
C ASN A 290 -8.25 -18.89 -4.09
N ASN A 291 -7.72 -19.42 -5.19
CA ASN A 291 -6.62 -18.83 -5.98
C ASN A 291 -5.27 -18.74 -5.27
N GLY A 292 -5.08 -19.46 -4.16
CA GLY A 292 -3.79 -19.58 -3.48
C GLY A 292 -3.32 -18.31 -2.79
N ALA A 293 -4.18 -17.30 -2.57
CA ALA A 293 -3.77 -16.02 -2.00
C ALA A 293 -4.10 -15.92 -0.50
N MET A 294 -3.08 -15.60 0.29
CA MET A 294 -3.25 -15.08 1.65
C MET A 294 -3.60 -13.61 1.56
N VAL A 295 -4.73 -13.20 2.15
CA VAL A 295 -5.30 -11.87 1.92
C VAL A 295 -5.46 -11.07 3.22
N SER A 296 -5.24 -9.76 3.09
CA SER A 296 -5.49 -8.75 4.12
C SER A 296 -6.99 -8.60 4.44
N THR A 297 -7.33 -7.90 5.52
CA THR A 297 -8.72 -7.67 5.93
C THR A 297 -9.54 -6.93 4.88
N VAL A 298 -8.98 -5.90 4.22
CA VAL A 298 -9.68 -5.20 3.13
C VAL A 298 -9.91 -6.10 1.92
N GLU A 299 -8.97 -7.00 1.64
CA GLU A 299 -9.12 -7.98 0.56
C GLU A 299 -10.15 -9.06 0.91
N LYS A 300 -10.29 -9.43 2.19
CA LYS A 300 -11.38 -10.30 2.64
C LYS A 300 -12.74 -9.64 2.40
N LEU A 301 -12.88 -8.35 2.75
CA LEU A 301 -14.10 -7.57 2.47
C LEU A 301 -14.40 -7.51 0.96
N ARG A 302 -13.38 -7.20 0.15
CA ARG A 302 -13.48 -7.14 -1.32
C ARG A 302 -13.89 -8.48 -1.92
N ALA A 303 -13.33 -9.58 -1.42
CA ALA A 303 -13.56 -10.93 -1.92
C ALA A 303 -14.74 -11.66 -1.24
N GLY A 304 -15.46 -11.02 -0.32
CA GLY A 304 -16.56 -11.67 0.38
C GLY A 304 -16.16 -12.84 1.28
N ILE A 305 -14.92 -12.81 1.78
CA ILE A 305 -14.43 -13.76 2.78
C ILE A 305 -14.77 -13.17 4.16
N PRO A 306 -15.34 -13.95 5.10
CA PRO A 306 -15.65 -13.47 6.44
C PRO A 306 -14.46 -12.77 7.09
N VAL A 307 -14.69 -11.58 7.63
CA VAL A 307 -13.67 -10.84 8.37
C VAL A 307 -13.35 -11.58 9.66
N GLY A 308 -12.08 -11.89 9.85
CA GLY A 308 -11.56 -12.59 11.01
C GLY A 308 -10.07 -12.32 11.19
N GLY A 309 -9.55 -12.65 12.37
CA GLY A 309 -8.20 -12.30 12.80
C GLY A 309 -8.21 -11.80 14.25
N MET A 310 -7.03 -11.48 14.76
CA MET A 310 -6.87 -11.12 16.18
C MET A 310 -7.47 -9.74 16.50
N SER A 311 -7.32 -8.74 15.62
CA SER A 311 -7.83 -7.38 15.89
C SER A 311 -8.25 -6.58 14.64
N PRO A 312 -9.19 -7.08 13.80
CA PRO A 312 -9.53 -6.43 12.53
C PRO A 312 -9.98 -4.97 12.64
N ALA A 313 -10.64 -4.58 13.74
CA ALA A 313 -11.06 -3.20 13.96
C ALA A 313 -9.88 -2.26 14.25
N ALA A 314 -8.88 -2.72 15.02
CA ALA A 314 -7.65 -1.97 15.27
C ALA A 314 -6.85 -1.82 13.98
N ASP A 315 -6.72 -2.92 13.21
CA ASP A 315 -6.04 -2.92 11.91
C ASP A 315 -6.67 -1.92 10.92
N MET A 316 -7.99 -1.76 10.94
CA MET A 316 -8.68 -0.78 10.09
C MET A 316 -8.36 0.66 10.49
N ASP A 317 -8.23 0.93 11.79
CA ASP A 317 -7.94 2.27 12.31
C ASP A 317 -6.47 2.67 12.16
N THR A 318 -5.53 1.71 12.18
CA THR A 318 -4.09 1.96 12.00
C THR A 318 -3.64 1.90 10.53
N GLY A 319 -4.45 1.30 9.66
CA GLY A 319 -4.14 1.00 8.26
C GLY A 319 -3.61 -0.41 8.01
N GLY A 320 -3.33 -1.18 9.06
CA GLY A 320 -2.86 -2.57 8.99
C GLY A 320 -3.81 -3.50 8.25
N ALA A 321 -5.10 -3.17 8.18
CA ALA A 321 -6.12 -3.97 7.49
C ALA A 321 -5.86 -4.11 5.99
N SER A 322 -5.02 -3.23 5.40
CA SER A 322 -4.56 -3.31 4.02
C SER A 322 -3.39 -4.28 3.80
N TYR A 323 -2.93 -4.97 4.85
CA TYR A 323 -1.73 -5.79 4.79
C TYR A 323 -1.93 -7.21 5.31
N PHE A 324 -1.12 -8.12 4.79
CA PHE A 324 -0.93 -9.47 5.27
C PHE A 324 0.25 -9.53 6.25
N PHE A 325 0.04 -10.17 7.40
CA PHE A 325 0.98 -10.14 8.53
C PHE A 325 1.85 -11.40 8.59
N THR A 326 3.13 -11.20 8.84
CA THR A 326 4.12 -12.25 9.10
C THR A 326 5.09 -11.79 10.19
N ARG A 327 6.02 -12.66 10.59
CA ARG A 327 7.12 -12.36 11.49
C ARG A 327 8.42 -12.91 10.93
N ILE A 328 9.52 -12.20 11.08
CA ILE A 328 10.84 -12.74 10.72
C ILE A 328 11.22 -13.76 11.80
N LYS A 329 11.47 -15.00 11.42
CA LYS A 329 11.87 -16.10 12.30
C LYS A 329 12.95 -16.96 11.67
N LYS A 330 13.63 -17.76 12.50
CA LYS A 330 14.49 -18.84 12.01
C LYS A 330 13.64 -19.94 11.39
N LEU A 331 14.13 -20.48 10.27
CA LEU A 331 13.51 -21.60 9.60
C LEU A 331 13.65 -22.87 10.44
N PRO A 332 12.64 -23.75 10.42
CA PRO A 332 12.65 -25.01 11.15
C PRO A 332 13.75 -25.97 10.65
N THR A 333 14.14 -25.86 9.38
CA THR A 333 15.23 -26.61 8.76
C THR A 333 16.61 -26.37 9.39
N THR A 334 16.74 -25.36 10.27
CA THR A 334 17.98 -25.05 11.00
C THR A 334 18.02 -25.62 12.42
N GLY A 335 17.05 -26.47 12.79
CA GLY A 335 17.07 -27.25 14.04
C GLY A 335 16.71 -26.49 15.32
N ARG A 336 16.14 -25.28 15.23
CA ARG A 336 15.84 -24.43 16.41
C ARG A 336 14.42 -23.88 16.53
N SER A 337 13.59 -23.98 15.50
CA SER A 337 12.20 -23.51 15.52
C SER A 337 11.32 -24.65 15.04
N SER A 338 10.26 -24.97 15.75
CA SER A 338 9.32 -26.03 15.36
C SER A 338 7.87 -25.53 15.49
N ASP A 339 7.68 -24.21 15.33
CA ASP A 339 6.35 -23.61 15.44
C ASP A 339 5.48 -24.06 14.28
N VAL A 340 4.33 -24.66 14.60
CA VAL A 340 3.31 -25.03 13.61
C VAL A 340 2.82 -23.77 12.89
N GLY A 341 2.87 -23.77 11.56
CA GLY A 341 2.49 -22.64 10.73
C GLY A 341 3.13 -22.62 9.36
N LEU A 342 3.06 -21.47 8.71
CA LEU A 342 3.56 -21.22 7.36
C LEU A 342 4.84 -20.40 7.43
N TYR A 343 5.88 -20.80 6.71
CA TYR A 343 7.11 -20.03 6.56
C TYR A 343 7.28 -19.66 5.10
N PHE A 344 7.16 -18.37 4.78
CA PHE A 344 7.39 -17.82 3.46
C PHE A 344 8.86 -17.46 3.23
N LYS A 345 9.26 -17.44 1.96
CA LYS A 345 10.62 -17.16 1.52
C LYS A 345 11.06 -15.75 1.94
N LYS A 346 12.28 -15.66 2.48
CA LYS A 346 12.90 -14.39 2.87
C LYS A 346 13.07 -13.38 1.73
N ARG A 347 13.07 -13.80 0.46
CA ARG A 347 13.10 -12.88 -0.71
C ARG A 347 12.03 -11.79 -0.63
N MET A 348 10.89 -12.09 -0.01
CA MET A 348 9.83 -11.11 0.14
C MET A 348 10.23 -9.88 0.97
N LEU A 349 11.27 -9.94 1.82
CA LEU A 349 11.81 -8.77 2.52
C LEU A 349 12.34 -7.69 1.56
N ARG A 350 12.66 -8.06 0.31
CA ARG A 350 13.04 -7.11 -0.76
C ARG A 350 11.84 -6.42 -1.39
N ARG A 351 10.60 -6.88 -1.16
CA ARG A 351 9.40 -6.25 -1.72
C ARG A 351 9.32 -4.79 -1.24
N MET A 352 9.08 -3.88 -2.16
CA MET A 352 9.01 -2.44 -1.87
C MET A 352 7.75 -2.04 -1.09
N ASP A 353 6.77 -2.93 -1.02
CA ASP A 353 5.59 -2.80 -0.17
C ASP A 353 5.71 -3.57 1.16
N ALA A 354 6.87 -4.17 1.44
CA ALA A 354 7.15 -4.77 2.74
C ALA A 354 7.50 -3.70 3.78
N ILE A 355 6.97 -3.86 4.99
CA ILE A 355 7.31 -3.04 6.14
C ILE A 355 7.61 -3.98 7.31
N SER A 356 8.74 -3.78 7.97
CA SER A 356 9.18 -4.58 9.11
C SER A 356 9.37 -3.70 10.33
N TYR A 357 8.92 -4.18 11.49
CA TYR A 357 9.06 -3.56 12.81
C TYR A 357 9.67 -4.57 13.79
N ASP A 358 10.36 -4.07 14.82
CA ASP A 358 10.92 -4.93 15.89
C ASP A 358 9.91 -5.28 16.98
N HIS A 359 8.68 -4.80 16.87
CA HIS A 359 7.59 -4.98 17.81
C HIS A 359 6.26 -5.08 17.07
N ASP A 360 5.19 -5.33 17.84
CA ASP A 360 3.82 -5.40 17.32
C ASP A 360 3.31 -3.96 17.12
N ALA A 361 3.18 -3.56 15.86
CA ALA A 361 2.74 -2.24 15.48
C ALA A 361 1.27 -2.22 15.05
N PHE A 362 0.55 -3.36 15.15
CA PHE A 362 -0.82 -3.51 14.62
C PHE A 362 -0.93 -3.02 13.17
N GLY A 363 0.10 -3.27 12.36
CA GLY A 363 0.18 -2.84 10.97
C GLY A 363 0.14 -1.33 10.78
N ARG A 364 0.56 -0.52 11.76
CA ARG A 364 0.50 0.94 11.67
C ARG A 364 1.27 1.47 10.47
N VAL A 365 0.56 2.18 9.59
CA VAL A 365 1.13 2.78 8.36
C VAL A 365 0.85 4.26 8.20
N ARG A 366 0.44 4.93 9.28
CA ARG A 366 0.09 6.35 9.30
C ARG A 366 1.21 7.24 9.82
N ASP A 367 1.12 8.52 9.48
CA ASP A 367 2.03 9.58 9.91
C ASP A 367 3.49 9.26 9.55
N GLU A 368 4.45 9.80 10.30
CA GLU A 368 5.88 9.48 10.17
C GLU A 368 6.26 8.15 10.86
N TYR A 369 5.28 7.36 11.30
CA TYR A 369 5.54 6.16 12.09
C TYR A 369 6.38 5.13 11.30
N VAL A 370 6.02 4.89 10.04
CA VAL A 370 6.73 3.94 9.17
C VAL A 370 8.18 4.36 8.98
N SER A 371 8.45 5.61 8.61
CA SER A 371 9.82 6.10 8.37
C SER A 371 10.69 6.02 9.64
N ASN A 372 10.09 6.25 10.81
CA ASN A 372 10.81 6.29 12.08
C ASN A 372 11.10 4.89 12.64
N HIS A 373 10.21 3.92 12.44
CA HIS A 373 10.30 2.61 13.10
C HIS A 373 10.65 1.45 12.17
N ARG A 374 10.56 1.63 10.85
CA ARG A 374 10.85 0.54 9.91
C ARG A 374 12.32 0.12 9.98
N GLY A 375 12.54 -1.19 9.88
CA GLY A 375 13.83 -1.77 9.53
C GLY A 375 13.90 -2.04 8.03
N SER A 376 15.02 -1.71 7.40
CA SER A 376 15.17 -1.82 5.94
C SER A 376 16.43 -2.57 5.52
N THR A 377 17.22 -3.09 6.44
CA THR A 377 18.46 -3.79 6.13
C THR A 377 18.47 -5.21 6.70
N PRO A 378 19.28 -6.13 6.14
CA PRO A 378 19.50 -7.45 6.74
C PRO A 378 19.94 -7.39 8.21
N ALA A 379 20.71 -6.37 8.59
CA ALA A 379 21.11 -6.15 9.98
C ALA A 379 19.91 -5.83 10.89
N ASP A 380 19.03 -4.92 10.46
CA ASP A 380 17.79 -4.59 11.17
C ASP A 380 16.91 -5.82 11.31
N TRP A 381 16.66 -6.53 10.21
CA TRP A 381 15.79 -7.71 10.19
C TRP A 381 16.30 -8.83 11.10
N LYS A 382 17.63 -9.06 11.14
CA LYS A 382 18.27 -9.97 12.11
C LYS A 382 18.03 -9.54 13.55
N LYS A 383 18.14 -8.24 13.85
CA LYS A 383 17.86 -7.69 15.17
C LYS A 383 16.38 -7.88 15.53
N PHE A 384 15.48 -7.62 14.59
CA PHE A 384 14.04 -7.72 14.78
C PHE A 384 13.61 -9.16 15.03
N ALA A 385 14.20 -10.12 14.31
CA ALA A 385 13.94 -11.55 14.51
C ALA A 385 14.27 -12.08 15.92
N ARG A 386 15.02 -11.33 16.74
CA ARG A 386 15.27 -11.65 18.16
C ARG A 386 14.09 -11.28 19.07
N ARG A 387 13.14 -10.48 18.58
CA ARG A 387 11.94 -10.07 19.29
C ARG A 387 10.78 -10.96 18.85
N SER A 388 10.13 -11.63 19.80
CA SER A 388 8.99 -12.51 19.51
C SER A 388 7.77 -11.77 18.95
N SER A 389 7.64 -10.49 19.29
CA SER A 389 6.58 -9.59 18.83
C SER A 389 6.90 -8.87 17.52
N ASN A 390 8.04 -9.14 16.85
CA ASN A 390 8.35 -8.48 15.58
C ASN A 390 7.23 -8.69 14.55
N GLU A 391 7.10 -7.74 13.64
CA GLU A 391 6.06 -7.71 12.64
C GLU A 391 6.69 -7.45 11.27
N THR A 392 6.22 -8.15 10.24
CA THR A 392 6.50 -7.82 8.84
C THR A 392 5.23 -7.97 8.02
N ILE A 393 4.82 -6.88 7.39
CA ILE A 393 3.55 -6.75 6.68
C ILE A 393 3.76 -6.54 5.17
N PHE A 394 2.85 -7.09 4.36
CA PHE A 394 2.86 -6.99 2.89
C PHE A 394 1.53 -6.48 2.37
N LYS A 395 1.52 -5.56 1.40
CA LYS A 395 0.29 -4.92 0.96
C LYS A 395 -0.62 -5.91 0.21
N TYR A 396 -1.90 -5.87 0.55
CA TYR A 396 -3.02 -6.65 0.02
C TYR A 396 -2.94 -8.16 0.19
N SER A 397 -1.94 -8.81 -0.42
CA SER A 397 -1.88 -10.27 -0.50
C SER A 397 -0.47 -10.83 -0.66
N VAL A 398 -0.36 -12.13 -0.38
CA VAL A 398 0.79 -12.98 -0.66
C VAL A 398 0.28 -14.30 -1.24
N THR A 399 0.72 -14.65 -2.45
CA THR A 399 0.39 -15.94 -3.06
C THR A 399 1.22 -17.06 -2.45
N PHE A 400 0.57 -18.18 -2.17
CA PHE A 400 1.10 -19.27 -1.37
C PHE A 400 2.16 -20.08 -2.12
N LEU A 401 1.85 -20.60 -3.31
CA LEU A 401 2.71 -21.57 -4.00
C LEU A 401 4.08 -21.03 -4.41
N ASP A 402 4.15 -19.77 -4.86
CA ASP A 402 5.37 -19.12 -5.33
C ASP A 402 6.22 -18.59 -4.17
N ASN A 403 5.60 -18.28 -3.02
CA ASN A 403 6.29 -17.67 -1.88
C ASN A 403 6.51 -18.60 -0.69
N ILE A 404 5.89 -19.78 -0.62
CA ILE A 404 6.09 -20.69 0.52
C ILE A 404 7.51 -21.25 0.52
N ASP A 405 8.16 -21.25 1.68
CA ASP A 405 9.42 -21.93 1.92
C ASP A 405 9.14 -23.32 2.49
N VAL A 406 8.52 -23.37 3.68
CA VAL A 406 8.11 -24.62 4.34
C VAL A 406 6.78 -24.44 5.09
N VAL A 407 6.07 -25.54 5.26
CA VAL A 407 4.87 -25.68 6.08
C VAL A 407 5.20 -26.62 7.24
N VAL A 408 4.97 -26.19 8.47
CA VAL A 408 5.16 -27.02 9.67
C VAL A 408 3.80 -27.41 10.21
N VAL A 409 3.53 -28.71 10.27
CA VAL A 409 2.30 -29.30 10.82
C VAL A 409 2.58 -29.95 12.17
N GLY A 410 1.52 -30.19 12.96
CA GLY A 410 1.63 -30.74 14.31
C GLY A 410 1.75 -32.27 14.37
N SER A 411 1.48 -33.00 13.28
CA SER A 411 1.54 -34.46 13.25
C SER A 411 1.71 -35.05 11.85
N ASP A 412 2.14 -36.31 11.76
CA ASP A 412 2.18 -37.07 10.50
C ASP A 412 0.80 -37.21 9.85
N ARG A 413 -0.27 -37.25 10.67
CA ARG A 413 -1.64 -37.28 10.16
C ARG A 413 -1.99 -36.01 9.40
N GLU A 414 -1.61 -34.84 9.93
CA GLU A 414 -1.80 -33.56 9.23
C GLU A 414 -0.91 -33.48 7.98
N LYS A 415 0.33 -33.97 8.04
CA LYS A 415 1.21 -34.06 6.86
C LYS A 415 0.56 -34.88 5.75
N LYS A 416 0.01 -36.05 6.06
CA LYS A 416 -0.69 -36.91 5.10
C LYS A 416 -1.90 -36.20 4.48
N ARG A 417 -2.75 -35.57 5.30
CA ARG A 417 -3.91 -34.79 4.82
C ARG A 417 -3.49 -33.66 3.88
N LEU A 418 -2.43 -32.94 4.23
CA LEU A 418 -1.91 -31.87 3.41
C LEU A 418 -1.37 -32.39 2.07
N MET A 419 -0.63 -33.51 2.08
CA MET A 419 -0.18 -34.18 0.86
C MET A 419 -1.36 -34.60 -0.04
N GLU A 420 -2.42 -35.14 0.54
CA GLU A 420 -3.66 -35.50 -0.19
C GLU A 420 -4.34 -34.26 -0.79
N ALA A 421 -4.37 -33.13 -0.07
CA ALA A 421 -4.92 -31.87 -0.56
C ALA A 421 -4.19 -31.34 -1.80
N PHE A 422 -2.85 -31.41 -1.82
CA PHE A 422 -2.05 -31.06 -2.99
C PHE A 422 -2.24 -32.05 -4.14
N LEU A 423 -2.24 -33.36 -3.85
CA LEU A 423 -2.42 -34.42 -4.85
C LEU A 423 -3.77 -34.34 -5.55
N LYS A 424 -4.86 -34.08 -4.81
CA LYS A 424 -6.22 -33.86 -5.35
C LYS A 424 -6.26 -32.74 -6.39
N ARG A 425 -5.38 -31.74 -6.23
CA ARG A 425 -5.23 -30.60 -7.13
C ARG A 425 -4.11 -30.79 -8.16
N LYS A 426 -3.53 -32.00 -8.25
CA LYS A 426 -2.44 -32.38 -9.16
C LYS A 426 -1.17 -31.55 -8.98
N ILE A 427 -0.93 -31.06 -7.76
CA ILE A 427 0.26 -30.27 -7.42
C ILE A 427 1.26 -31.21 -6.74
N THR A 428 2.31 -31.57 -7.46
CA THR A 428 3.40 -32.42 -6.93
C THR A 428 4.71 -31.65 -6.75
N LYS A 429 4.85 -30.51 -7.44
CA LYS A 429 5.98 -29.59 -7.34
C LYS A 429 5.50 -28.15 -7.22
N LEU A 430 6.27 -27.33 -6.52
CA LEU A 430 6.12 -25.88 -6.49
C LEU A 430 6.63 -25.25 -7.78
N PRO A 431 6.28 -23.98 -8.08
CA PRO A 431 6.79 -23.25 -9.24
C PRO A 431 8.32 -23.14 -9.31
N ASP A 432 9.01 -23.24 -8.17
CA ASP A 432 10.48 -23.23 -8.08
C ASP A 432 11.11 -24.63 -8.26
N GLY A 433 10.31 -25.65 -8.55
CA GLY A 433 10.75 -27.01 -8.84
C GLY A 433 10.87 -27.94 -7.63
N ARG A 434 10.81 -27.42 -6.39
CA ARG A 434 10.82 -28.24 -5.17
C ARG A 434 9.59 -29.12 -5.11
N LYS A 435 9.73 -30.34 -4.59
CA LYS A 435 8.56 -31.21 -4.41
C LYS A 435 7.74 -30.74 -3.21
N VAL A 436 6.43 -30.97 -3.25
CA VAL A 436 5.54 -30.66 -2.13
C VAL A 436 5.93 -31.43 -0.87
N GLU A 437 6.38 -32.68 -1.00
CA GLU A 437 6.79 -33.51 0.13
C GLU A 437 7.97 -32.92 0.93
N ASP A 438 8.88 -32.21 0.23
CA ASP A 438 10.11 -31.66 0.80
C ASP A 438 9.84 -30.41 1.66
N ILE A 439 8.72 -29.72 1.41
CA ILE A 439 8.38 -28.48 2.10
C ILE A 439 7.46 -28.70 3.31
N ILE A 440 6.91 -29.90 3.50
CA ILE A 440 6.01 -30.20 4.63
C ILE A 440 6.77 -30.94 5.73
N LEU A 441 6.96 -30.25 6.85
CA LEU A 441 7.68 -30.73 8.02
C LEU A 441 6.70 -31.02 9.15
N VAL A 442 7.03 -32.01 9.99
CA VAL A 442 6.32 -32.29 11.23
C VAL A 442 7.13 -31.69 12.39
N ARG A 443 6.43 -31.05 13.33
CA ARG A 443 7.03 -30.39 14.50
C ARG A 443 7.94 -31.31 15.32
#